data_AF-A0A7C3BDT6-F1
#
_entry.id   AF-A0A7C3BDT6-F1
#
_cell.length_a   1.000
_cell.length_b   1.000
_cell.length_c   1.000
_cell.angle_alpha   90.00
_cell.angle_beta   90.00
_cell.angle_gamma   90.00
#
_symmetry.space_group_name_H-M   'P 1'
#
loop_
_entity.id
_entity.type
_entity.pdbx_description
1 polymer ?
#
loop_
_entity_poly.entity_id
_entity_poly.type
_entity_poly.pdbx_seq_one_letter_code
_entity_poly.pdbx_strand_id
1 'polypeptide(L)'
;MLDLAVEMGLVEKRGAFYSYQGERLGQGRENAKQFLCEHPDVCRAIEEAIRQDAQVSSILVPIGSHDVGGDADGDVEDVLMADVA
;
A
#
# COMPACT_ATOMS: atom_id res chain seq x y z
N MET A 1 7.14 4.06 12.08
CA MET A 1 6.85 3.48 10.77
C MET A 1 7.95 2.54 10.30
N LEU A 2 9.14 3.01 9.89
CA LEU A 2 10.18 2.12 9.33
C LEU A 2 10.58 0.95 10.25
N ASP A 3 10.79 1.19 11.54
CA ASP A 3 11.14 0.08 12.47
C ASP A 3 10.01 -0.90 12.69
N LEU A 4 8.78 -0.40 12.75
CA LEU A 4 7.61 -1.24 12.89
C LEU A 4 7.46 -2.13 11.65
N ALA A 5 7.69 -1.57 10.46
CA ALA A 5 7.66 -2.31 9.20
C ALA A 5 8.75 -3.41 9.13
N VAL A 6 9.93 -3.15 9.71
CA VAL A 6 11.00 -4.16 9.80
C VAL A 6 10.66 -5.23 10.83
N GLU A 7 10.09 -4.83 11.98
CA GLU A 7 9.69 -5.75 13.05
C GLU A 7 8.57 -6.70 12.61
N MET A 8 7.63 -6.23 11.79
CA MET A 8 6.57 -7.05 11.18
C MET A 8 7.04 -7.80 9.92
N GLY A 9 8.30 -7.65 9.51
CA GLY A 9 8.84 -8.33 8.32
C GLY A 9 8.35 -7.79 6.98
N LEU A 10 7.62 -6.67 6.95
CA LEU A 10 7.20 -5.98 5.71
C LEU A 10 8.39 -5.37 4.96
N VAL A 11 9.39 -4.90 5.71
CA VAL A 11 10.63 -4.32 5.16
C VAL A 11 11.80 -5.25 5.49
N GLU A 12 12.45 -5.78 4.45
CA GLU A 12 13.66 -6.57 4.59
C GLU A 12 14.87 -5.66 4.84
N LYS A 13 15.65 -6.01 5.86
CA LYS A 13 16.95 -5.39 6.14
C LYS A 13 18.08 -6.35 5.83
N ARG A 14 18.84 -6.08 4.76
CA ARG A 14 20.05 -6.83 4.38
C ARG A 14 21.29 -6.03 4.77
N GLY A 15 21.80 -6.28 5.97
CA GLY A 15 22.92 -5.53 6.54
C GLY A 15 22.55 -4.08 6.80
N ALA A 16 23.12 -3.15 6.04
CA ALA A 16 22.77 -1.73 6.09
C ALA A 16 21.67 -1.33 5.09
N PHE A 17 21.25 -2.21 4.18
CA PHE A 17 20.28 -1.86 3.14
C PHE A 17 18.85 -2.24 3.55
N TYR A 18 17.89 -1.36 3.28
CA TYR A 18 16.46 -1.59 3.46
C TYR A 18 15.79 -1.82 2.11
N SER A 19 14.92 -2.83 2.03
CA SER A 19 14.15 -3.20 0.84
C SER A 19 12.67 -3.45 1.19
N TYR A 20 11.75 -2.99 0.37
CA TYR A 20 10.31 -3.20 0.50
C TYR A 20 9.77 -3.79 -0.79
N GLN A 21 9.11 -4.94 -0.73
CA GLN A 21 8.58 -5.65 -1.90
C GLN A 21 9.59 -5.83 -3.07
N GLY A 22 10.89 -5.96 -2.76
CA GLY A 22 11.96 -6.06 -3.76
C GLY A 22 12.51 -4.72 -4.26
N GLU A 23 11.88 -3.60 -3.92
CA GLU A 23 12.39 -2.26 -4.19
C GLU A 23 13.34 -1.80 -3.07
N ARG A 24 14.46 -1.19 -3.44
CA ARG A 24 15.49 -0.75 -2.49
C ARG A 24 15.18 0.67 -2.02
N LEU A 25 14.81 0.83 -0.74
CA LEU A 25 14.58 2.16 -0.15
C LEU A 25 15.89 2.91 0.13
N GLY A 26 16.99 2.18 0.34
CA GLY A 26 18.31 2.79 0.51
C GLY A 26 19.17 2.16 1.60
N GLN A 27 20.36 2.72 1.76
CA GLN A 27 21.33 2.29 2.78
C GLN A 27 21.17 3.12 4.05
N GLY A 28 20.86 2.47 5.16
CA GLY A 28 20.69 3.12 6.44
C GLY A 28 19.30 3.69 6.61
N ARG A 29 18.98 3.98 7.88
CA ARG A 29 17.64 4.38 8.31
C ARG A 29 17.26 5.76 7.80
N GLU A 30 18.23 6.66 7.68
CA GLU A 30 18.04 8.03 7.16
C GLU A 30 17.73 8.05 5.67
N ASN A 31 18.50 7.35 4.83
CA ASN A 31 18.20 7.29 3.40
C ASN A 31 16.86 6.62 3.12
N ALA A 32 16.53 5.54 3.84
CA ALA A 32 15.23 4.90 3.70
C ALA A 32 14.07 5.85 4.09
N LYS A 33 14.24 6.68 5.13
CA LYS A 33 13.24 7.71 5.46
C LYS A 33 13.14 8.79 4.39
N GLN A 34 14.29 9.24 3.86
CA GLN A 34 14.33 10.27 2.83
C GLN A 34 13.60 9.80 1.57
N PHE A 35 13.84 8.56 1.14
CA PHE A 35 13.10 7.91 0.06
C PHE A 35 11.59 7.89 0.32
N LEU A 36 11.15 7.53 1.53
CA LEU A 36 9.72 7.54 1.88
C LEU A 36 9.10 8.95 1.87
N CYS A 37 9.87 9.99 2.21
CA CYS A 37 9.43 11.38 2.10
C CYS A 37 9.34 11.85 0.65
N GLU A 38 10.24 11.39 -0.22
CA GLU A 38 10.23 11.68 -1.66
C GLU A 38 9.15 10.88 -2.41
N HIS A 39 8.80 9.69 -1.89
CA HIS A 39 7.83 8.77 -2.47
C HIS A 39 6.66 8.51 -1.52
N PRO A 40 5.70 9.45 -1.42
CA PRO A 40 4.54 9.31 -0.55
C PRO A 40 3.65 8.11 -0.91
N ASP A 41 3.65 7.68 -2.17
CA ASP A 41 2.91 6.48 -2.62
C ASP A 41 3.42 5.21 -1.93
N VAL A 42 4.75 5.04 -1.90
CA VAL A 42 5.42 3.92 -1.21
C VAL A 42 5.22 4.02 0.30
N CYS A 43 5.30 5.24 0.84
CA CYS A 43 5.03 5.49 2.25
C CYS A 43 3.64 5.03 2.64
N ARG A 44 2.61 5.40 1.85
CA ARG A 44 1.23 5.01 2.09
C ARG A 44 1.02 3.50 1.94
N ALA A 45 1.65 2.87 0.95
CA ALA A 45 1.59 1.42 0.77
C ALA A 45 2.15 0.66 1.99
N ILE A 46 3.28 1.12 2.54
CA ILE A 46 3.85 0.54 3.76
C ILE A 46 2.93 0.79 4.97
N GLU A 47 2.39 2.00 5.14
CA GLU A 47 1.46 2.28 6.25
C GLU A 47 0.18 1.45 6.17
N GLU A 48 -0.36 1.23 4.98
CA GLU A 48 -1.54 0.41 4.77
C GLU A 48 -1.24 -1.06 5.07
N ALA A 49 -0.11 -1.58 4.61
CA ALA A 49 0.37 -2.91 4.96
C ALA A 49 0.58 -3.09 6.46
N ILE A 50 1.17 -2.09 7.13
CA ILE A 50 1.33 -2.05 8.59
C ILE A 50 -0.03 -2.14 9.28
N ARG A 51 -1.02 -1.36 8.81
CA ARG A 51 -2.36 -1.33 9.42
C ARG A 51 -3.08 -2.66 9.23
N GLN A 52 -2.98 -3.25 8.04
CA GLN A 52 -3.54 -4.57 7.76
C GLN A 52 -2.91 -5.61 8.67
N ASP A 53 -1.58 -5.70 8.74
CA ASP A 53 -0.88 -6.69 9.56
C ASP A 53 -1.15 -6.49 11.07
N ALA A 54 -1.18 -5.24 11.54
CA ALA A 54 -1.51 -4.90 12.93
C ALA A 54 -2.97 -5.19 13.31
N GLN A 55 -3.92 -4.98 12.38
CA GLN A 55 -5.31 -5.36 12.58
C GLN A 55 -5.48 -6.88 12.62
N VAL A 56 -4.77 -7.61 11.75
CA VAL A 56 -4.81 -9.07 11.70
C VAL A 56 -4.16 -9.69 12.94
N SER A 57 -3.14 -9.06 13.51
CA SER A 57 -2.49 -9.54 14.75
C SER A 57 -3.27 -9.21 16.02
N SER A 58 -4.11 -8.16 16.04
CA SER A 58 -5.06 -7.90 17.14
C SER A 58 -6.41 -8.63 17.01
N ILE A 59 -6.72 -9.16 15.83
CA ILE A 59 -7.98 -9.86 15.52
C ILE A 59 -7.63 -11.27 15.01
N LEU A 60 -7.52 -12.22 15.93
CA LEU A 60 -7.91 -13.63 15.78
C LEU A 60 -8.09 -14.22 14.35
N VAL A 61 -7.49 -15.40 14.12
CA VAL A 61 -8.11 -16.55 13.40
C VAL A 61 -8.29 -16.39 11.87
N PRO A 62 -8.04 -17.46 11.07
CA PRO A 62 -8.12 -17.37 9.61
C PRO A 62 -9.55 -17.08 9.16
N ILE A 63 -9.80 -15.88 8.65
CA ILE A 63 -11.04 -15.57 7.93
C ILE A 63 -10.69 -14.88 6.62
N GLY A 64 -10.84 -15.66 5.54
CA GLY A 64 -11.47 -15.17 4.32
C GLY A 64 -10.57 -14.42 3.34
N SER A 65 -10.16 -15.16 2.31
CA SER A 65 -9.92 -14.67 0.96
C SER A 65 -10.87 -13.51 0.61
N HIS A 66 -10.34 -12.30 0.43
CA HIS A 66 -11.06 -11.25 -0.29
C HIS A 66 -10.62 -11.31 -1.75
N ASP A 67 -11.35 -12.12 -2.49
CA ASP A 67 -11.45 -12.04 -3.94
C ASP A 67 -12.20 -10.72 -4.25
N VAL A 68 -11.49 -9.70 -4.72
CA VAL A 68 -12.11 -8.48 -5.26
C VAL A 68 -12.45 -8.76 -6.72
N GLY A 69 -13.49 -9.56 -6.92
CA GLY A 69 -14.29 -9.59 -8.14
C GLY A 69 -15.31 -8.47 -8.06
N GLY A 70 -15.02 -7.35 -8.71
CA GLY A 70 -15.91 -6.21 -8.85
C GLY A 70 -16.23 -5.94 -10.32
N ASP A 71 -16.87 -6.90 -10.98
CA ASP A 71 -17.61 -6.66 -12.23
C ASP A 71 -19.00 -6.13 -11.87
N ALA A 72 -19.37 -4.93 -12.33
CA ALA A 72 -20.63 -4.64 -13.04
C ALA A 72 -20.92 -3.13 -13.17
N ASP A 73 -20.98 -2.71 -14.43
CA ASP A 73 -22.00 -1.87 -15.07
C ASP A 73 -22.19 -0.39 -14.68
N GLY A 74 -21.94 0.44 -15.70
CA GLY A 74 -22.34 1.82 -15.81
C GLY A 74 -22.08 2.35 -17.22
N ASP A 75 -22.71 1.72 -18.22
CA ASP A 75 -22.70 2.10 -19.62
C ASP A 75 -22.97 3.59 -19.88
N VAL A 76 -22.35 4.02 -20.97
CA VAL A 76 -22.40 5.32 -21.62
C VAL A 76 -23.76 5.60 -22.25
N GLU A 77 -24.37 6.76 -21.95
CA GLU A 77 -25.27 7.43 -22.89
C GLU A 77 -25.01 8.95 -22.90
N ASP A 78 -24.17 9.35 -23.84
CA ASP A 78 -24.18 10.66 -24.48
C ASP A 78 -25.39 10.70 -25.44
N VAL A 79 -26.47 11.41 -25.08
CA VAL A 79 -27.48 11.86 -26.05
C VAL A 79 -28.04 13.24 -25.66
N LEU A 80 -27.59 14.25 -26.41
CA LEU A 80 -28.19 15.56 -26.73
C LEU A 80 -29.07 16.25 -25.67
N MET A 81 -28.48 17.24 -25.00
CA MET A 81 -29.25 18.38 -24.47
C MET A 81 -29.81 19.20 -25.63
N ALA A 82 -31.12 19.40 -25.56
CA ALA A 82 -31.91 20.19 -26.48
C ALA A 82 -31.42 21.64 -26.58
N ASP A 83 -31.01 22.06 -27.78
CA ASP A 83 -31.19 23.45 -28.20
C ASP A 83 -32.48 23.51 -29.01
N VAL A 84 -33.45 24.15 -28.34
CA VAL A 84 -34.81 24.40 -28.76
C VAL A 84 -34.84 25.25 -30.04
N ALA A 85 -35.82 24.94 -30.89
CA ALA A 85 -36.18 25.71 -32.07
C ALA A 85 -36.60 27.15 -31.76
#